data_AF-A0A7W9LNN2-F1
#
_entry.id   AF-A0A7W9LNN2-F1
#
_cell.length_a   1.000
_cell.length_b   1.000
_cell.length_c   1.000
_cell.angle_alpha   90.00
_cell.angle_beta   90.00
_cell.angle_gamma   90.00
#
_symmetry.space_group_name_H-M   'P 1'
#
loop_
_entity.id
_entity.type
_entity.pdbx_description
1 polymer ?
#
loop_
_entity_poly.entity_id
_entity_poly.type
_entity_poly.pdbx_seq_one_letter_code
_entity_poly.pdbx_strand_id
1 'polypeptide(L)'
;MGSEDDRGEGSSMGRDGCADVEAADSPGDALTWGGSTLRGLASIEDLVRWRDEVVGVHRRMILNASAVHDATHRGCDGDGSSAARPVALSALVTLLTAGFDRMRENGELAADTDPARLATSLAAALQGGSLLARASRDITQLEAALDLALSCVRSRSAG
;
A
#
# COMPACT_ATOMS: atom_id res chain seq x y z
N MET A 1 -28.76 -14.06 -64.92
CA MET A 1 -28.17 -15.40 -64.69
C MET A 1 -26.71 -15.28 -65.03
N GLY A 2 -25.82 -15.43 -64.03
CA GLY A 2 -24.40 -15.68 -64.23
C GLY A 2 -23.44 -14.49 -64.19
N SER A 3 -22.65 -14.46 -63.12
CA SER A 3 -21.23 -14.12 -63.06
C SER A 3 -20.80 -12.68 -62.83
N GLU A 4 -20.35 -12.42 -61.60
CA GLU A 4 -19.12 -11.67 -61.32
C GLU A 4 -18.50 -12.26 -60.03
N ASP A 5 -17.42 -13.01 -60.21
CA ASP A 5 -16.38 -13.23 -59.21
C ASP A 5 -15.34 -12.11 -59.39
N ASP A 6 -15.01 -11.37 -58.33
CA ASP A 6 -13.61 -10.96 -58.12
C ASP A 6 -13.32 -10.80 -56.63
N ARG A 7 -12.10 -11.22 -56.27
CA ARG A 7 -11.59 -11.40 -54.92
C ARG A 7 -10.89 -10.13 -54.43
N GLY A 8 -10.91 -9.95 -53.11
CA GLY A 8 -9.66 -9.76 -52.38
C GLY A 8 -9.47 -8.45 -51.62
N GLU A 9 -8.95 -8.63 -50.39
CA GLU A 9 -8.26 -7.65 -49.54
C GLU A 9 -9.16 -6.61 -48.85
N GLY A 10 -9.20 -6.48 -47.53
CA GLY A 10 -8.29 -6.90 -46.48
C GLY A 10 -8.20 -5.76 -45.49
N SER A 11 -8.95 -5.82 -44.39
CA SER A 11 -8.53 -5.19 -43.14
C SER A 11 -9.29 -5.81 -41.97
N SER A 12 -8.71 -6.89 -41.46
CA SER A 12 -8.81 -7.23 -40.05
C SER A 12 -8.43 -5.97 -39.26
N MET A 13 -9.42 -5.33 -38.64
CA MET A 13 -9.16 -4.44 -37.52
C MET A 13 -9.68 -5.18 -36.29
N GLY A 14 -8.86 -6.15 -35.84
CA GLY A 14 -8.97 -6.69 -34.51
C GLY A 14 -8.98 -5.53 -33.53
N ARG A 15 -10.09 -5.35 -32.82
CA ARG A 15 -10.05 -4.69 -31.51
C ARG A 15 -9.56 -5.74 -30.53
N ASP A 16 -8.30 -6.09 -30.69
CA ASP A 16 -7.54 -6.83 -29.70
C ASP A 16 -7.41 -5.94 -28.47
N GLY A 17 -7.78 -6.53 -27.33
CA GLY A 17 -7.13 -6.22 -26.07
C GLY A 17 -7.45 -4.87 -25.45
N CYS A 18 -8.73 -4.62 -25.13
CA CYS A 18 -8.97 -4.02 -23.83
C CYS A 18 -8.81 -5.16 -22.83
N ALA A 19 -7.58 -5.41 -22.40
CA ALA A 19 -7.33 -6.38 -21.35
C ALA A 19 -8.20 -5.99 -20.15
N ASP A 20 -9.03 -6.92 -19.70
CA ASP A 20 -9.60 -6.90 -18.37
C ASP A 20 -8.44 -6.59 -17.41
N VAL A 21 -8.40 -5.36 -16.90
CA VAL A 21 -7.71 -5.10 -15.65
C VAL A 21 -8.59 -5.77 -14.63
N GLU A 22 -8.32 -7.06 -14.43
CA GLU A 22 -8.88 -7.84 -13.35
C GLU A 22 -8.68 -7.01 -12.09
N ALA A 23 -9.78 -6.43 -11.62
CA ALA A 23 -9.85 -5.82 -10.31
C ALA A 23 -9.60 -6.97 -9.34
N ALA A 24 -8.35 -7.12 -8.92
CA ALA A 24 -8.00 -7.81 -7.70
C ALA A 24 -8.62 -7.01 -6.53
N ASP A 25 -9.94 -7.10 -6.37
CA ASP A 25 -10.66 -6.72 -5.16
C ASP A 25 -10.93 -8.00 -4.36
N SER A 26 -9.84 -8.57 -3.85
CA SER A 26 -9.92 -9.51 -2.74
C SER A 26 -9.66 -8.75 -1.43
N PRO A 27 -10.42 -8.97 -0.35
CA PRO A 27 -10.10 -8.45 0.99
C PRO A 27 -8.79 -9.01 1.58
N GLY A 28 -7.95 -9.68 0.78
CA GLY A 28 -6.66 -10.26 1.14
C GLY A 28 -5.45 -9.32 0.96
N ASP A 29 -5.59 -8.19 0.26
CA ASP A 29 -4.43 -7.34 -0.05
C ASP A 29 -3.87 -6.56 1.14
N ALA A 30 -4.66 -6.34 2.19
CA ALA A 30 -4.15 -5.74 3.42
C ALA A 30 -3.12 -6.64 4.16
N LEU A 31 -3.15 -7.95 3.93
CA LEU A 31 -2.21 -8.91 4.53
C LEU A 31 -0.98 -9.20 3.65
N THR A 32 -0.95 -8.74 2.40
CA THR A 32 0.15 -9.03 1.47
C THR A 32 1.28 -8.01 1.57
N TRP A 33 1.01 -6.77 1.98
CA TRP A 33 2.06 -5.75 2.14
C TRP A 33 2.67 -5.78 3.55
N GLY A 34 3.79 -6.48 3.69
CA GLY A 34 4.56 -6.60 4.94
C GLY A 34 3.93 -7.54 5.98
N GLY A 35 2.90 -8.32 5.62
CA GLY A 35 2.22 -9.21 6.56
C GLY A 35 3.08 -10.35 7.10
N SER A 36 4.09 -10.81 6.36
CA SER A 36 5.12 -11.72 6.88
C SER A 36 5.98 -11.05 7.95
N THR A 37 6.41 -9.82 7.71
CA THR A 37 7.24 -9.03 8.62
C THR A 37 6.45 -8.63 9.88
N LEU A 38 5.18 -8.23 9.74
CA LEU A 38 4.28 -7.97 10.87
C LEU A 38 3.99 -9.22 11.70
N ARG A 39 3.80 -10.37 11.06
CA ARG A 39 3.64 -11.66 11.77
C ARG A 39 4.91 -12.04 12.53
N GLY A 40 6.08 -11.66 12.03
CA GLY A 40 7.38 -11.87 12.67
C GLY A 40 7.86 -10.72 13.57
N LEU A 41 7.10 -9.63 13.70
CA LEU A 41 7.51 -8.41 14.40
C LEU A 41 7.90 -8.67 15.87
N ALA A 42 9.19 -8.82 16.14
CA ALA A 42 9.70 -9.21 17.46
C ALA A 42 10.77 -8.25 18.00
N SER A 43 11.23 -7.29 17.18
CA SER A 43 12.25 -6.30 17.53
C SER A 43 11.99 -4.94 16.88
N ILE A 44 12.73 -3.91 17.33
CA ILE A 44 12.74 -2.59 16.68
C ILE A 44 13.27 -2.69 15.23
N GLU A 45 14.21 -3.59 14.95
CA GLU A 45 14.76 -3.78 13.60
C GLU A 45 13.68 -4.30 12.64
N ASP A 46 12.87 -5.27 13.08
CA ASP A 46 11.75 -5.79 12.28
C ASP A 46 10.72 -4.70 11.97
N LEU A 47 10.51 -3.77 12.91
CA LEU A 47 9.61 -2.63 12.72
C LEU A 47 10.13 -1.65 11.67
N VAL A 48 11.44 -1.39 11.66
CA VAL A 48 12.09 -0.56 10.63
C VAL A 48 12.00 -1.23 9.27
N ARG A 49 12.27 -2.55 9.20
CA ARG A 49 12.14 -3.33 7.98
C ARG A 49 10.71 -3.27 7.42
N TRP A 50 9.71 -3.46 8.28
CA TRP A 50 8.31 -3.31 7.90
C TRP A 50 8.00 -1.89 7.37
N ARG A 51 8.50 -0.84 8.02
CA ARG A 51 8.33 0.54 7.55
C ARG A 51 8.91 0.74 6.15
N ASP A 52 10.13 0.25 5.90
CA ASP A 52 10.79 0.40 4.60
C ASP A 52 10.07 -0.37 3.50
N GLU A 53 9.56 -1.56 3.81
CA GLU A 53 8.66 -2.30 2.93
C GLU A 53 7.43 -1.44 2.59
N VAL A 54 6.68 -0.96 3.58
CA VAL A 54 5.47 -0.15 3.38
C VAL A 54 5.74 1.13 2.58
N VAL A 55 6.87 1.80 2.79
CA VAL A 55 7.26 3.00 2.03
C VAL A 55 7.57 2.64 0.58
N GLY A 56 8.36 1.59 0.32
CA GLY A 56 8.71 1.16 -1.04
C GLY A 56 7.48 0.78 -1.88
N VAL A 57 6.46 0.25 -1.22
CA VAL A 57 5.14 -0.06 -1.78
C VAL A 57 4.41 1.19 -2.20
N HIS A 58 4.21 2.13 -1.28
CA HIS A 58 3.49 3.37 -1.54
C HIS A 58 4.21 4.24 -2.57
N ARG A 59 5.54 4.21 -2.57
CA ARG A 59 6.36 4.89 -3.60
C ARG A 59 6.00 4.39 -4.99
N ARG A 60 5.93 3.07 -5.20
CA ARG A 60 5.53 2.48 -6.48
C ARG A 60 4.09 2.87 -6.86
N MET A 61 3.16 2.85 -5.91
CA MET A 61 1.77 3.27 -6.17
C MET A 61 1.67 4.73 -6.61
N ILE A 62 2.36 5.65 -5.92
CA ILE A 62 2.33 7.09 -6.23
C ILE A 62 2.95 7.38 -7.60
N LEU A 63 4.08 6.74 -7.92
CA LEU A 63 4.74 6.88 -9.21
C LEU A 63 3.87 6.34 -10.35
N ASN A 64 3.24 5.18 -10.17
CA ASN A 64 2.35 4.58 -11.16
C ASN A 64 1.09 5.43 -11.39
N ALA A 65 0.48 5.96 -10.32
CA ALA A 65 -0.67 6.86 -10.44
C ALA A 65 -0.32 8.14 -11.21
N SER A 66 0.92 8.64 -11.06
CA SER A 66 1.40 9.79 -11.81
C SER A 66 1.59 9.47 -13.31
N ALA A 67 2.09 8.28 -13.64
CA ALA A 67 2.25 7.83 -15.03
C ALA A 67 0.91 7.63 -15.75
N VAL A 68 -0.09 7.04 -15.07
CA VAL A 68 -1.46 6.91 -15.60
C VAL A 68 -2.07 8.30 -15.84
N HIS A 69 -1.90 9.23 -14.89
CA HIS A 69 -2.42 10.57 -15.04
C HIS A 69 -1.80 11.34 -16.22
N ASP A 70 -0.49 11.24 -16.43
CA ASP A 70 0.18 11.84 -17.60
C ASP A 70 -0.29 11.22 -18.93
N ALA A 71 -0.57 9.92 -18.95
CA ALA A 71 -1.17 9.24 -20.09
C ALA A 71 -2.61 9.75 -20.36
N THR A 72 -3.43 9.93 -19.32
CA THR A 72 -4.80 10.47 -19.46
C THR A 72 -4.83 11.93 -19.90
N HIS A 73 -3.90 12.77 -19.45
CA HIS A 73 -3.78 14.17 -19.91
C HIS A 73 -3.38 14.26 -21.40
N ARG A 74 -2.85 13.17 -21.98
CA ARG A 74 -2.52 13.06 -23.41
C ARG A 74 -3.66 12.55 -24.29
N GLY A 75 -4.84 12.33 -23.71
CA GLY A 75 -6.08 12.00 -24.40
C GLY A 75 -6.54 10.57 -24.10
N CYS A 76 -7.42 10.43 -23.11
CA CYS A 76 -8.49 9.44 -22.99
C CYS A 76 -9.25 9.76 -21.70
N ASP A 77 -10.51 10.19 -21.82
CA ASP A 77 -11.42 10.33 -20.68
C ASP A 77 -11.83 8.93 -20.20
N GLY A 78 -11.02 8.36 -19.30
CA GLY A 78 -11.40 7.23 -18.48
C GLY A 78 -11.63 7.72 -17.06
N ASP A 79 -12.83 7.53 -16.53
CA ASP A 79 -13.23 7.78 -15.14
C ASP A 79 -12.61 6.73 -14.19
N GLY A 80 -11.30 6.55 -14.26
CA GLY A 80 -10.54 5.60 -13.44
C GLY A 80 -10.15 6.17 -12.09
N SER A 81 -11.10 6.68 -11.29
CA SER A 81 -10.82 6.93 -9.87
C SER A 81 -10.81 5.60 -9.12
N SER A 82 -9.72 4.84 -9.25
CA SER A 82 -9.39 3.79 -8.28
C SER A 82 -9.04 4.47 -6.96
N ALA A 83 -10.07 4.82 -6.21
CA ALA A 83 -9.91 5.22 -4.83
C ALA A 83 -9.34 3.99 -4.11
N ALA A 84 -8.02 3.98 -3.90
CA ALA A 84 -7.33 2.99 -3.10
C ALA A 84 -8.17 2.71 -1.85
N ARG A 85 -8.77 1.52 -1.75
CA ARG A 85 -9.58 1.16 -0.59
C ARG A 85 -8.65 1.20 0.62
N PRO A 86 -9.01 1.93 1.67
CA PRO A 86 -8.20 1.94 2.88
C PRO A 86 -8.11 0.50 3.38
N VAL A 87 -6.87 0.07 3.70
CA VAL A 87 -6.63 -1.13 4.51
C VAL A 87 -7.62 -1.11 5.67
N ALA A 88 -8.22 -2.26 5.99
CA ALA A 88 -9.05 -2.38 7.19
C ALA A 88 -8.19 -2.06 8.40
N LEU A 89 -8.28 -0.81 8.88
CA LEU A 89 -7.47 -0.25 9.96
C LEU A 89 -7.46 -1.17 11.19
N SER A 90 -8.59 -1.82 11.47
CA SER A 90 -8.74 -2.80 12.53
C SER A 90 -7.80 -4.00 12.40
N ALA A 91 -7.64 -4.57 11.21
CA ALA A 91 -6.77 -5.72 10.98
C ALA A 91 -5.29 -5.36 11.20
N LEU A 92 -4.89 -4.18 10.72
CA LEU A 92 -3.54 -3.66 10.93
C LEU A 92 -3.26 -3.41 12.41
N VAL A 93 -4.20 -2.78 13.13
CA VAL A 93 -4.09 -2.55 14.57
C VAL A 93 -3.95 -3.87 15.33
N THR A 94 -4.73 -4.90 14.99
CA THR A 94 -4.63 -6.22 15.62
C THR A 94 -3.25 -6.85 15.43
N LEU A 95 -2.71 -6.83 14.21
CA LEU A 95 -1.39 -7.39 13.92
C LEU A 95 -0.26 -6.63 14.63
N LEU A 96 -0.32 -5.31 14.62
CA LEU A 96 0.65 -4.46 15.31
C LEU A 96 0.59 -4.66 16.83
N THR A 97 -0.62 -4.77 17.40
CA THR A 97 -0.80 -5.03 18.83
C THR A 97 -0.10 -6.35 19.20
N ALA A 98 -0.38 -7.42 18.46
CA ALA A 98 0.26 -8.71 18.69
C ALA A 98 1.79 -8.68 18.51
N GLY A 99 2.32 -7.84 17.63
CA GLY A 99 3.77 -7.64 17.49
C GLY A 99 4.39 -6.86 18.63
N PHE A 100 3.74 -5.78 19.06
CA PHE A 100 4.20 -5.01 20.21
C PHE A 100 4.10 -5.78 21.52
N ASP A 101 3.11 -6.67 21.66
CA ASP A 101 3.06 -7.62 22.78
C ASP A 101 4.29 -8.53 22.80
N ARG A 102 4.64 -9.14 21.65
CA ARG A 102 5.85 -9.98 21.52
C ARG A 102 7.13 -9.20 21.82
N MET A 103 7.26 -7.96 21.30
CA MET A 103 8.40 -7.10 21.59
C MET A 103 8.51 -6.79 23.09
N ARG A 104 7.39 -6.51 23.77
CA ARG A 104 7.35 -6.28 25.22
C ARG A 104 7.75 -7.54 25.99
N GLU A 105 7.23 -8.71 25.61
CA GLU A 105 7.60 -10.00 26.21
C GLU A 105 9.09 -10.33 26.05
N ASN A 106 9.69 -9.95 24.92
CA ASN A 106 11.11 -10.11 24.63
C ASN A 106 12.01 -9.08 25.35
N GLY A 107 11.43 -8.10 26.04
CA GLY A 107 12.18 -7.01 26.66
C GLY A 107 12.68 -5.94 25.69
N GLU A 108 12.15 -5.86 24.47
CA GLU A 108 12.47 -4.79 23.51
C GLU A 108 11.72 -3.49 23.84
N LEU A 109 10.55 -3.59 24.48
CA LEU A 109 9.73 -2.46 24.93
C LEU A 109 9.62 -2.45 26.45
N ALA A 110 9.52 -1.26 27.04
CA ALA A 110 9.30 -1.09 28.47
C ALA A 110 8.00 -1.78 28.92
N ALA A 111 8.02 -2.39 30.10
CA ALA A 111 6.90 -3.21 30.61
C ALA A 111 5.59 -2.42 30.82
N ASP A 112 5.68 -1.11 31.05
CA ASP A 112 4.53 -0.20 31.19
C ASP A 112 3.96 0.29 29.86
N THR A 113 4.57 -0.10 28.73
CA THR A 113 4.10 0.24 27.39
C THR A 113 2.74 -0.39 27.12
N ASP A 114 1.78 0.43 26.68
CA ASP A 114 0.47 0.00 26.16
C ASP A 114 0.57 -0.35 24.66
N PRO A 115 0.57 -1.64 24.28
CA PRO A 115 0.77 -2.10 22.91
C PRO A 115 -0.38 -1.72 21.99
N ALA A 116 -1.62 -1.69 22.51
CA ALA A 116 -2.80 -1.34 21.73
C ALA A 116 -2.80 0.15 21.35
N ARG A 117 -2.38 1.01 22.28
CA ARG A 117 -2.17 2.45 21.97
C ARG A 117 -1.08 2.65 20.94
N LEU A 118 0.07 1.99 21.09
CA LEU A 118 1.15 2.07 20.10
C LEU A 118 0.71 1.60 18.71
N ALA A 119 0.01 0.47 18.64
CA ALA A 119 -0.54 -0.07 17.40
C ALA A 119 -1.50 0.92 16.73
N THR A 120 -2.42 1.50 17.52
CA THR A 120 -3.36 2.50 17.02
C THR A 120 -2.64 3.74 16.49
N SER A 121 -1.64 4.26 17.21
CA SER A 121 -0.87 5.43 16.79
C SER A 121 -0.09 5.19 15.49
N LEU A 122 0.59 4.04 15.38
CA LEU A 122 1.36 3.70 14.18
C LEU A 122 0.44 3.45 12.97
N ALA A 123 -0.70 2.79 13.18
CA ALA A 123 -1.69 2.57 12.14
C ALA A 123 -2.31 3.90 11.66
N ALA A 124 -2.60 4.83 12.57
CA ALA A 124 -3.07 6.17 12.22
C ALA A 124 -2.03 6.97 11.44
N ALA A 125 -0.74 6.89 11.82
CA ALA A 125 0.36 7.53 11.10
C ALA A 125 0.49 7.00 9.67
N LEU A 126 0.36 5.68 9.47
CA LEU A 126 0.33 5.08 8.14
C LEU A 126 -0.84 5.62 7.31
N GLN A 127 -2.07 5.55 7.83
CA GLN A 127 -3.24 6.00 7.06
C GLN A 127 -3.19 7.49 6.72
N GLY A 128 -2.82 8.34 7.68
CA GLY A 128 -2.69 9.78 7.47
C GLY A 128 -1.54 10.12 6.51
N GLY A 129 -0.39 9.48 6.68
CA GLY A 129 0.78 9.65 5.82
C GLY A 129 0.50 9.21 4.39
N SER A 130 -0.17 8.08 4.19
CA SER A 130 -0.55 7.59 2.86
C SER A 130 -1.55 8.50 2.17
N LEU A 131 -2.50 9.09 2.92
CA LEU A 131 -3.43 10.07 2.38
C LEU A 131 -2.70 11.34 1.91
N LEU A 132 -1.82 11.89 2.76
CA LEU A 132 -1.03 13.09 2.42
C LEU A 132 -0.11 12.83 1.23
N ALA A 133 0.56 11.68 1.21
CA ALA A 133 1.48 11.32 0.13
C ALA A 133 0.76 11.16 -1.21
N ARG A 134 -0.45 10.59 -1.22
CA ARG A 134 -1.29 10.50 -2.42
C ARG A 134 -1.79 11.86 -2.88
N ALA A 135 -2.25 12.71 -1.96
CA ALA A 135 -2.77 14.03 -2.28
C ALA A 135 -1.70 14.97 -2.84
N SER A 136 -0.49 14.92 -2.27
CA SER A 136 0.67 15.73 -2.69
C SER A 136 1.48 15.10 -3.82
N ARG A 137 1.26 13.81 -4.13
CA ARG A 137 2.12 12.97 -4.98
C ARG A 137 3.57 12.93 -4.50
N ASP A 138 3.76 13.00 -3.18
CA ASP A 138 5.07 13.03 -2.54
C ASP A 138 5.16 11.99 -1.42
N ILE A 139 6.00 10.97 -1.61
CA ILE A 139 6.20 9.89 -0.64
C ILE A 139 6.80 10.37 0.69
N THR A 140 7.48 11.52 0.70
CA THR A 140 8.16 12.04 1.91
C THR A 140 7.17 12.30 3.04
N GLN A 141 5.89 12.57 2.73
CA GLN A 141 4.84 12.76 3.73
C GLN A 141 4.57 11.48 4.53
N LEU A 142 4.57 10.32 3.87
CA LEU A 142 4.41 9.04 4.53
C LEU A 142 5.67 8.66 5.31
N GLU A 143 6.85 8.89 4.72
CA GLU A 143 8.15 8.64 5.37
C GLU A 143 8.24 9.41 6.69
N ALA A 144 7.96 10.72 6.67
CA ALA A 144 7.99 11.56 7.87
C ALA A 144 7.00 11.10 8.96
N ALA A 145 5.78 10.72 8.57
CA ALA A 145 4.77 10.24 9.51
C ALA A 145 5.21 8.92 10.20
N LEU A 146 5.75 7.97 9.43
CA LEU A 146 6.23 6.70 9.96
C LEU A 146 7.51 6.87 10.79
N ASP A 147 8.41 7.78 10.41
CA ASP A 147 9.65 8.03 11.15
C ASP A 147 9.38 8.66 12.52
N LEU A 148 8.41 9.56 12.61
CA LEU A 148 7.92 10.10 13.89
C LEU A 148 7.30 9.00 14.76
N ALA A 149 6.45 8.15 14.18
CA ALA A 149 5.85 7.05 14.91
C ALA A 149 6.90 6.04 15.41
N LEU A 150 7.89 5.68 14.58
CA LEU A 150 9.03 4.83 14.95
C LEU A 150 9.86 5.44 16.08
N SER A 151 10.11 6.75 16.03
CA SER A 151 10.84 7.46 17.09
C SER A 151 10.08 7.40 18.42
N CYS A 152 8.74 7.44 18.37
CA CYS A 152 7.87 7.25 19.53
C CYS A 152 7.94 5.82 20.09
N VAL A 153 8.06 4.80 19.23
CA VAL A 153 8.26 3.42 19.68
C VAL A 153 9.64 3.25 20.31
N ARG A 154 10.70 3.79 19.67
CA ARG A 154 12.07 3.77 20.20
C ARG A 154 12.20 4.47 21.55
N SER A 155 11.48 5.57 21.78
CA SER A 155 11.51 6.23 23.09
C SER A 155 10.89 5.39 24.22
N ARG A 156 10.25 4.26 23.88
CA ARG A 156 9.68 3.29 24.82
C ARG A 156 10.44 1.96 24.81
N SER A 157 11.63 1.90 24.18
CA SER A 157 12.46 0.70 24.25
C SER A 157 12.91 0.46 25.69
N ALA A 158 13.04 -0.80 26.10
CA ALA A 158 13.75 -1.09 27.33
C ALA A 158 15.23 -0.74 27.14
N GLY A 159 15.86 -0.15 28.16
CA GLY A 159 17.27 0.22 28.16
C GLY A 159 18.21 -0.95 28.43
#